data_AF-A0AAU9PSI2-F1
#
_entry.id   AF-A0AAU9PSI2-F1
#
_cell.length_a   1.000
_cell.length_b   1.000
_cell.length_c   1.000
_cell.angle_alpha   90.00
_cell.angle_beta   90.00
_cell.angle_gamma   90.00
#
_symmetry.space_group_name_H-M   'P 1'
#
loop_
_entity.id
_entity.type
_entity.pdbx_description
1 polymer ?
#
loop_
_entity_poly.entity_id
_entity_poly.type
_entity_poly.pdbx_seq_one_letter_code
_entity_poly.pdbx_strand_id
1 'polypeptide(L)'
;MTTEYPDRIKNFFTELETRRTLLTTITETHNKLINNFISLDETLTKKSQILDARIEKYKKHTDKTLAALTVRDNGIPEKEVALAARVEQLKESAIRDIETGNNSDPEEKPMLDSLRMRFRRMDSKGLIKYLLAKRKESVQVRVDINTATEEAVDLPELVLEAVEDFVELKVSGTKVVGMADRRWACGIVIQAGLPLLPYGESLAIGRSMKDRAIRVLEIWKGILGGGEGSGGVGSGEATMFLQMVIGFGLKHKFDHEYLRQLVVEFAGRREMAKLAVALGYGDDEMREIIKELVKAERDIEAVYFSFESGLTEEFPPIPLLKSGIKNYQKNTSKEVPSWDDILNEMSVVLKIIKCIEDHKLESQFSRDDLQNRYNELDKMKAASKKAAPPPASTSKPVDKRHRSDRSGGGSSRPPKSARWAKSSHRKGRRPPPGRQPSAARSTGGSNGASAATPVQDGYGGYDNSAGGAPVGPTDQAS
;
A
#
# COMPACT_ATOMS: atom_id res chain seq x y z
N MET A 1 44.48 -98.55 8.83
CA MET A 1 44.60 -97.55 9.92
C MET A 1 44.91 -96.21 9.28
N THR A 2 43.92 -95.61 8.62
CA THR A 2 44.16 -94.76 7.43
C THR A 2 42.95 -93.87 7.14
N THR A 3 42.77 -92.80 7.92
CA THR A 3 41.87 -91.65 7.61
C THR A 3 42.01 -90.51 8.63
N GLU A 4 41.96 -90.81 9.93
CA GLU A 4 41.75 -89.80 10.99
C GLU A 4 42.90 -88.78 11.16
N TYR A 5 44.16 -89.18 10.94
CA TYR A 5 45.33 -88.33 11.22
C TYR A 5 45.44 -87.13 10.26
N PRO A 6 45.27 -87.30 8.92
CA PRO A 6 45.07 -86.18 8.00
C PRO A 6 43.96 -85.20 8.41
N ASP A 7 42.77 -85.71 8.75
CA ASP A 7 41.60 -84.85 9.02
C ASP A 7 41.77 -84.02 10.30
N ARG A 8 42.44 -84.55 11.33
CA ARG A 8 42.75 -83.77 12.54
C ARG A 8 43.69 -82.59 12.27
N ILE A 9 44.67 -82.76 11.39
CA ILE A 9 45.56 -81.67 10.94
C ILE A 9 44.77 -80.66 10.10
N LYS A 10 43.93 -81.15 9.20
CA LYS A 10 43.07 -80.33 8.33
C LYS A 10 42.12 -79.43 9.13
N ASN A 11 41.49 -79.99 10.16
CA ASN A 11 40.61 -79.25 11.08
C ASN A 11 41.37 -78.20 11.92
N PHE A 12 42.62 -78.47 12.32
CA PHE A 12 43.44 -77.46 13.00
C PHE A 12 43.75 -76.27 12.09
N PHE A 13 44.09 -76.51 10.82
CA PHE A 13 44.29 -75.44 9.86
C PHE A 13 43.02 -74.64 9.59
N THR A 14 41.86 -75.28 9.39
CA THR A 14 40.60 -74.55 9.19
C THR A 14 40.21 -73.73 10.41
N GLU A 15 40.40 -74.23 11.64
CA GLU A 15 40.14 -73.42 12.84
C GLU A 15 41.08 -72.22 12.93
N LEU A 16 42.38 -72.39 12.66
CA LEU A 16 43.36 -71.31 12.60
C LEU A 16 42.96 -70.25 11.54
N GLU A 17 42.43 -70.70 10.41
CA GLU A 17 41.89 -69.85 9.34
C GLU A 17 40.63 -69.07 9.79
N THR A 18 39.70 -69.70 10.53
CA THR A 18 38.55 -68.98 11.13
C THR A 18 38.97 -67.99 12.21
N ARG A 19 39.98 -68.30 13.03
CA ARG A 19 40.54 -67.36 14.01
C ARG A 19 41.21 -66.16 13.31
N ARG A 20 41.87 -66.41 12.17
CA ARG A 20 42.44 -65.36 11.31
C ARG A 20 41.36 -64.45 10.72
N THR A 21 40.28 -64.99 10.18
CA THR A 21 39.19 -64.15 9.63
C THR A 21 38.51 -63.33 10.72
N LEU A 22 38.24 -63.91 11.88
CA LEU A 22 37.67 -63.22 13.04
C LEU A 22 38.57 -62.07 13.52
N LEU A 23 39.89 -62.27 13.59
CA LEU A 23 40.88 -61.22 13.87
C LEU A 23 40.86 -60.10 12.82
N THR A 24 40.74 -60.42 11.52
CA THR A 24 40.62 -59.38 10.49
C THR A 24 39.31 -58.60 10.61
N THR A 25 38.18 -59.24 10.94
CA THR A 25 36.90 -58.55 11.18
C THR A 25 36.94 -57.65 12.42
N ILE A 26 37.58 -58.08 13.51
CA ILE A 26 37.82 -57.23 14.70
C ILE A 26 38.68 -56.02 14.32
N THR A 27 39.76 -56.23 13.56
CA THR A 27 40.64 -55.14 13.12
C THR A 27 39.91 -54.14 12.22
N GLU A 28 39.11 -54.63 11.27
CA GLU A 28 38.34 -53.80 10.35
C GLU A 28 37.22 -53.01 11.06
N THR A 29 36.52 -53.63 12.01
CA THR A 29 35.49 -52.94 12.82
C THR A 29 36.09 -51.92 13.78
N HIS A 30 37.25 -52.21 14.38
CA HIS A 30 38.00 -51.26 15.20
C HIS A 30 38.48 -50.04 14.38
N ASN A 31 39.02 -50.27 13.18
CA ASN A 31 39.42 -49.19 12.26
C ASN A 31 38.21 -48.34 11.81
N LYS A 32 37.06 -48.96 11.50
CA LYS A 32 35.81 -48.24 11.20
C LYS A 32 35.35 -47.39 12.40
N LEU A 33 35.45 -47.91 13.62
CA LEU A 33 35.10 -47.18 14.83
C LEU A 33 36.01 -45.97 15.07
N ILE A 34 37.34 -46.13 14.92
CA ILE A 34 38.32 -45.04 15.02
C ILE A 34 38.03 -43.96 13.97
N ASN A 35 37.84 -44.35 12.70
CA ASN A 35 37.56 -43.41 11.62
C ASN A 35 36.24 -42.63 11.86
N ASN A 36 35.22 -43.29 12.42
CA ASN A 36 33.98 -42.62 12.83
C ASN A 36 34.20 -41.60 13.97
N PHE A 37 35.03 -41.91 14.96
CA PHE A 37 35.37 -40.96 16.03
C PHE A 37 36.17 -39.76 15.52
N ILE A 38 37.15 -39.97 14.65
CA ILE A 38 37.91 -38.88 14.00
C ILE A 38 36.97 -38.00 13.18
N SER A 39 36.09 -38.59 12.36
CA SER A 39 35.10 -37.86 11.56
C SER A 39 34.09 -37.08 12.43
N LEU A 40 33.71 -37.63 13.58
CA LEU A 40 32.83 -36.97 14.54
C LEU A 40 33.51 -35.78 15.21
N ASP A 41 34.77 -35.92 15.65
CA ASP A 41 35.54 -34.85 16.28
C ASP A 41 35.86 -33.72 15.29
N GLU A 42 36.26 -34.05 14.06
CA GLU A 42 36.36 -33.10 12.95
C GLU A 42 35.03 -32.35 12.71
N THR A 43 33.89 -33.03 12.83
CA THR A 43 32.57 -32.41 12.64
C THR A 43 32.19 -31.53 13.82
N LEU A 44 32.55 -31.92 15.04
CA LEU A 44 32.28 -31.18 16.28
C LEU A 44 33.12 -29.90 16.34
N THR A 45 34.42 -29.99 16.06
CA THR A 45 35.35 -28.85 16.01
C THR A 45 34.95 -27.83 14.94
N LYS A 46 34.61 -28.29 13.72
CA LYS A 46 34.07 -27.41 12.66
C LYS A 46 32.76 -26.72 13.09
N LYS A 47 31.87 -27.43 13.80
CA LYS A 47 30.64 -26.84 14.35
C LYS A 47 30.91 -25.81 15.47
N SER A 48 31.88 -26.05 16.35
CA SER A 48 32.30 -25.06 17.35
C SER A 48 32.79 -23.79 16.68
N GLN A 49 33.74 -23.88 15.76
CA GLN A 49 34.30 -22.73 15.04
C GLN A 49 33.23 -21.89 14.33
N ILE A 50 32.20 -22.53 13.76
CA ILE A 50 31.04 -21.86 13.16
C ILE A 50 30.18 -21.14 14.21
N LEU A 51 29.97 -21.73 15.39
CA LEU A 51 29.26 -21.09 16.50
C LEU A 51 30.06 -19.92 17.08
N ASP A 52 31.37 -20.08 17.30
CA ASP A 52 32.26 -19.05 17.82
C ASP A 52 32.31 -17.82 16.90
N ALA A 53 32.48 -18.04 15.58
CA ALA A 53 32.42 -16.97 14.58
C ALA A 53 31.04 -16.29 14.53
N ARG A 54 29.96 -17.04 14.77
CA ARG A 54 28.58 -16.48 14.84
C ARG A 54 28.36 -15.68 16.12
N ILE A 55 28.92 -16.10 17.26
CA ILE A 55 28.90 -15.38 18.54
C ILE A 55 29.68 -14.06 18.39
N GLU A 56 30.86 -14.07 17.78
CA GLU A 56 31.59 -12.83 17.46
C GLU A 56 30.77 -11.90 16.58
N LYS A 57 30.13 -12.43 15.52
CA LYS A 57 29.30 -11.63 14.61
C LYS A 57 28.11 -10.98 15.35
N TYR A 58 27.49 -11.69 16.30
CA TYR A 58 26.44 -11.12 17.13
C TYR A 58 26.97 -10.06 18.11
N LYS A 59 28.08 -10.29 18.81
CA LYS A 59 28.72 -9.28 19.68
C LYS A 59 29.03 -8.00 18.89
N LYS A 60 29.79 -8.13 17.79
CA LYS A 60 30.15 -7.03 16.87
C LYS A 60 28.94 -6.30 16.25
N HIS A 61 27.76 -6.92 16.23
CA HIS A 61 26.51 -6.26 15.84
C HIS A 61 25.83 -5.55 17.03
N THR A 62 25.74 -6.19 18.18
CA THR A 62 25.21 -5.62 19.43
C THR A 62 25.99 -4.37 19.84
N ASP A 63 27.33 -4.42 19.83
CA ASP A 63 28.20 -3.29 20.20
C ASP A 63 27.95 -2.07 19.29
N LYS A 64 27.78 -2.31 17.97
CA LYS A 64 27.43 -1.27 17.00
C LYS A 64 26.03 -0.68 17.22
N THR A 65 25.05 -1.53 17.52
CA THR A 65 23.68 -1.09 17.84
C THR A 65 23.64 -0.29 19.14
N LEU A 66 24.39 -0.69 20.17
CA LEU A 66 24.51 0.05 21.43
C LEU A 66 25.18 1.41 21.22
N ALA A 67 26.29 1.48 20.47
CA ALA A 67 26.92 2.76 20.14
C ALA A 67 25.97 3.70 19.36
N ALA A 68 25.20 3.16 18.41
CA ALA A 68 24.20 3.92 17.65
C ALA A 68 22.99 4.36 18.49
N LEU A 69 22.67 3.64 19.58
CA LEU A 69 21.69 4.07 20.58
C LEU A 69 22.26 5.20 21.44
N THR A 70 23.45 5.05 22.02
CA THR A 70 24.10 6.09 22.84
C THR A 70 24.24 7.42 22.11
N VAL A 71 24.62 7.41 20.82
CA VAL A 71 24.69 8.62 19.99
C VAL A 71 23.31 9.26 19.77
N ARG A 72 22.24 8.44 19.64
CA ARG A 72 20.88 8.94 19.50
C ARG A 72 20.37 9.57 20.80
N ASP A 73 20.61 8.89 21.91
CA ASP A 73 20.10 9.27 23.24
C ASP A 73 20.78 10.54 23.75
N ASN A 74 22.10 10.67 23.55
CA ASN A 74 22.83 11.93 23.78
C ASN A 74 22.28 13.10 22.94
N GLY A 75 21.70 12.81 21.78
CA GLY A 75 21.06 13.78 20.90
C GLY A 75 19.54 13.93 21.11
N ILE A 76 18.96 13.43 22.21
CA ILE A 76 17.55 13.68 22.57
C ILE A 76 17.37 15.09 23.15
N PRO A 77 18.14 15.56 24.16
CA PRO A 77 17.89 16.85 24.81
C PRO A 77 17.94 18.05 23.84
N GLU A 78 18.88 18.05 22.90
CA GLU A 78 18.96 19.08 21.85
C GLU A 78 17.71 19.12 20.97
N LYS A 79 17.16 17.95 20.61
CA LYS A 79 15.94 17.84 19.80
C LYS A 79 14.70 18.23 20.60
N GLU A 80 14.64 17.88 21.89
CA GLU A 80 13.55 18.31 22.78
C GLU A 80 13.53 19.84 22.93
N VAL A 81 14.69 20.47 23.12
CA VAL A 81 14.81 21.95 23.16
C VAL A 81 14.43 22.57 21.81
N ALA A 82 14.90 22.04 20.69
CA ALA A 82 14.56 22.54 19.36
C ALA A 82 13.06 22.39 19.02
N LEU A 83 12.43 21.28 19.41
CA LEU A 83 11.00 21.06 19.24
C LEU A 83 10.18 21.97 20.17
N ALA A 84 10.57 22.13 21.44
CA ALA A 84 9.90 23.04 22.37
C ALA A 84 9.96 24.50 21.87
N ALA A 85 11.12 24.96 21.39
CA ALA A 85 11.28 26.28 20.78
C ALA A 85 10.38 26.46 19.54
N ARG A 86 10.27 25.44 18.68
CA ARG A 86 9.34 25.46 17.53
C ARG A 86 7.88 25.51 17.97
N VAL A 87 7.49 24.77 19.01
CA VAL A 87 6.11 24.78 19.53
C VAL A 87 5.74 26.17 20.07
N GLU A 88 6.63 26.82 20.81
CA GLU A 88 6.41 28.19 21.27
C GLU A 88 6.38 29.19 20.11
N GLN A 89 7.27 29.07 19.10
CA GLN A 89 7.21 29.90 17.89
C GLN A 89 5.88 29.76 17.13
N LEU A 90 5.36 28.53 16.97
CA LEU A 90 4.07 28.27 16.31
C LEU A 90 2.88 28.79 17.15
N LYS A 91 2.99 28.75 18.47
CA LYS A 91 2.03 29.32 19.43
C LYS A 91 2.01 30.86 19.38
N GLU A 92 3.18 31.51 19.34
CA GLU A 92 3.29 32.96 19.10
C GLU A 92 2.77 33.37 17.70
N SER A 93 2.97 32.53 16.68
CA SER A 93 2.36 32.69 15.36
C SER A 93 0.83 32.61 15.43
N ALA A 94 0.30 31.61 16.15
CA ALA A 94 -1.14 31.43 16.35
C ALA A 94 -1.81 32.58 17.12
N ILE A 95 -1.16 33.11 18.17
CA ILE A 95 -1.68 34.22 18.97
C ILE A 95 -1.79 35.49 18.12
N ARG A 96 -0.73 35.86 17.38
CA ARG A 96 -0.73 37.04 16.49
C ARG A 96 -1.78 36.96 15.39
N ASP A 97 -2.03 35.76 14.84
CA ASP A 97 -3.10 35.54 13.85
C ASP A 97 -4.51 35.62 14.46
N ILE A 98 -4.68 35.37 15.76
CA ILE A 98 -5.96 35.59 16.48
C ILE A 98 -6.15 37.08 16.75
N GLU A 99 -5.12 37.78 17.23
CA GLU A 99 -5.14 39.22 17.52
C GLU A 99 -5.42 40.06 16.27
N THR A 100 -4.78 39.73 15.14
CA THR A 100 -5.03 40.38 13.84
C THR A 100 -6.27 39.85 13.12
N GLY A 101 -6.67 38.60 13.41
CA GLY A 101 -7.75 37.89 12.72
C GLY A 101 -9.15 38.48 12.89
N ASN A 102 -9.39 39.26 13.95
CA ASN A 102 -10.70 39.85 14.26
C ASN A 102 -11.18 40.93 13.27
N ASN A 103 -10.33 41.41 12.35
CA ASN A 103 -10.60 42.59 11.51
C ASN A 103 -10.67 42.30 9.98
N SER A 104 -10.82 41.04 9.54
CA SER A 104 -10.80 40.70 8.11
C SER A 104 -11.76 39.58 7.71
N ASP A 105 -12.49 39.77 6.61
CA ASP A 105 -13.51 38.84 6.10
C ASP A 105 -12.85 37.56 5.52
N PRO A 106 -13.35 36.33 5.78
CA PRO A 106 -12.63 35.11 5.39
C PRO A 106 -12.49 34.84 3.89
N GLU A 107 -13.20 35.55 3.01
CA GLU A 107 -13.16 35.32 1.55
C GLU A 107 -12.06 36.12 0.82
N GLU A 108 -11.48 37.16 1.44
CA GLU A 108 -10.42 37.99 0.81
C GLU A 108 -8.99 37.51 1.09
N LYS A 109 -8.79 36.55 1.99
CA LYS A 109 -7.44 36.07 2.38
C LYS A 109 -6.81 35.18 1.29
N PRO A 110 -5.48 35.31 1.04
CA PRO A 110 -4.76 34.44 0.10
C PRO A 110 -4.95 32.94 0.41
N MET A 111 -4.84 32.11 -0.64
CA MET A 111 -4.99 30.65 -0.51
C MET A 111 -3.97 30.06 0.48
N LEU A 112 -2.70 30.45 0.35
CA LEU A 112 -1.62 30.03 1.24
C LEU A 112 -1.93 30.32 2.71
N ASP A 113 -2.29 31.56 3.05
CA ASP A 113 -2.53 31.94 4.46
C ASP A 113 -3.79 31.28 5.02
N SER A 114 -4.80 31.10 4.17
CA SER A 114 -5.99 30.29 4.51
C SER A 114 -5.61 28.83 4.81
N LEU A 115 -4.68 28.23 4.05
CA LEU A 115 -4.17 26.88 4.32
C LEU A 115 -3.33 26.85 5.61
N ARG A 116 -2.35 27.76 5.77
CA ARG A 116 -1.51 27.92 6.98
C ARG A 116 -2.35 27.96 8.25
N MET A 117 -3.38 28.81 8.27
CA MET A 117 -4.32 28.93 9.39
C MET A 117 -4.93 27.57 9.80
N ARG A 118 -5.23 26.66 8.86
CA ARG A 118 -5.83 25.34 9.16
C ARG A 118 -4.80 24.29 9.60
N PHE A 119 -3.58 24.33 9.06
CA PHE A 119 -2.47 23.52 9.57
C PHE A 119 -2.11 23.93 11.01
N ARG A 120 -1.97 25.23 11.28
CA ARG A 120 -1.67 25.77 12.61
C ARG A 120 -2.78 25.49 13.63
N ARG A 121 -4.04 25.48 13.19
CA ARG A 121 -5.20 25.08 14.00
C ARG A 121 -5.39 23.58 14.15
N MET A 122 -4.59 22.75 13.48
CA MET A 122 -4.73 21.28 13.46
C MET A 122 -6.15 20.81 13.03
N ASP A 123 -6.83 21.56 12.16
CA ASP A 123 -8.23 21.33 11.79
C ASP A 123 -8.33 20.46 10.52
N SER A 124 -8.19 19.14 10.69
CA SER A 124 -8.28 18.15 9.60
C SER A 124 -9.60 18.26 8.81
N LYS A 125 -10.72 18.36 9.52
CA LYS A 125 -12.09 18.44 9.00
C LYS A 125 -12.30 19.72 8.19
N GLY A 126 -11.85 20.85 8.71
CA GLY A 126 -11.84 22.14 8.01
C GLY A 126 -10.89 22.17 6.82
N LEU A 127 -9.71 21.52 6.92
CA LEU A 127 -8.74 21.40 5.83
C LEU A 127 -9.32 20.60 4.66
N ILE A 128 -9.84 19.40 4.90
CA ILE A 128 -10.50 18.59 3.86
C ILE A 128 -11.71 19.35 3.28
N LYS A 129 -12.55 19.99 4.12
CA LYS A 129 -13.68 20.80 3.64
C LYS A 129 -13.26 21.94 2.72
N TYR A 130 -12.16 22.65 3.04
CA TYR A 130 -11.64 23.72 2.20
C TYR A 130 -11.03 23.20 0.89
N LEU A 131 -10.23 22.13 0.95
CA LEU A 131 -9.65 21.51 -0.23
C LEU A 131 -10.75 21.09 -1.21
N LEU A 132 -11.84 20.49 -0.73
CA LEU A 132 -13.02 20.16 -1.55
C LEU A 132 -13.61 21.39 -2.27
N ALA A 133 -13.75 22.53 -1.60
CA ALA A 133 -14.19 23.77 -2.23
C ALA A 133 -13.21 24.27 -3.30
N LYS A 134 -11.90 24.12 -3.04
CA LYS A 134 -10.79 24.52 -3.92
C LYS A 134 -10.38 23.46 -4.95
N ARG A 135 -11.18 22.41 -5.19
CA ARG A 135 -10.85 21.30 -6.12
C ARG A 135 -10.57 21.73 -7.56
N LYS A 136 -11.14 22.85 -8.02
CA LYS A 136 -10.84 23.46 -9.34
C LYS A 136 -9.45 24.09 -9.42
N GLU A 137 -8.93 24.55 -8.29
CA GLU A 137 -7.66 25.27 -8.16
C GLU A 137 -6.51 24.31 -7.79
N SER A 138 -6.67 23.01 -8.08
CA SER A 138 -5.77 21.92 -7.63
C SER A 138 -4.29 22.09 -8.01
N VAL A 139 -3.93 22.95 -8.97
CA VAL A 139 -2.54 23.24 -9.29
C VAL A 139 -1.93 24.13 -8.22
N GLN A 140 -2.56 25.26 -7.89
CA GLN A 140 -2.10 26.17 -6.83
C GLN A 140 -2.10 25.47 -5.47
N VAL A 141 -3.18 24.72 -5.16
CA VAL A 141 -3.29 23.93 -3.93
C VAL A 141 -2.09 22.99 -3.72
N ARG A 142 -1.53 22.39 -4.77
CA ARG A 142 -0.36 21.49 -4.68
C ARG A 142 0.96 22.22 -4.43
N VAL A 143 1.03 23.52 -4.72
CA VAL A 143 2.20 24.37 -4.42
C VAL A 143 2.06 24.90 -2.99
N ASP A 144 0.96 25.60 -2.71
CA ASP A 144 0.71 26.27 -1.43
C ASP A 144 0.70 25.31 -0.25
N ILE A 145 0.16 24.08 -0.41
CA ILE A 145 0.05 23.13 0.69
C ILE A 145 1.41 22.75 1.28
N ASN A 146 2.44 22.58 0.46
CA ASN A 146 3.76 22.17 0.93
C ASN A 146 4.41 23.27 1.79
N THR A 147 4.17 24.54 1.47
CA THR A 147 4.56 25.68 2.32
C THR A 147 3.66 25.84 3.55
N ALA A 148 2.38 25.47 3.44
CA ALA A 148 1.43 25.56 4.56
C ALA A 148 1.64 24.48 5.64
N THR A 149 2.24 23.33 5.31
CA THR A 149 2.57 22.28 6.28
C THR A 149 3.61 22.69 7.33
N GLU A 150 4.43 23.72 7.07
CA GLU A 150 5.45 24.22 8.00
C GLU A 150 4.84 24.74 9.32
N GLU A 151 3.60 25.24 9.24
CA GLU A 151 2.81 25.77 10.37
C GLU A 151 2.10 24.68 11.19
N ALA A 152 2.15 23.41 10.76
CA ALA A 152 1.59 22.30 11.51
C ALA A 152 2.46 21.95 12.73
N VAL A 153 1.82 21.72 13.88
CA VAL A 153 2.52 21.29 15.11
C VAL A 153 2.85 19.79 15.05
N ASP A 154 1.89 18.95 14.65
CA ASP A 154 2.08 17.52 14.43
C ASP A 154 1.46 17.11 13.09
N LEU A 155 2.27 17.14 12.03
CA LEU A 155 1.83 16.85 10.68
C LEU A 155 1.34 15.39 10.46
N PRO A 156 2.01 14.32 10.95
CA PRO A 156 1.49 12.97 10.81
C PRO A 156 0.21 12.70 11.62
N GLU A 157 0.01 13.33 12.78
CA GLU A 157 -1.27 13.25 13.51
C GLU A 157 -2.42 13.86 12.69
N LEU A 158 -2.19 15.04 12.08
CA LEU A 158 -3.18 15.70 11.21
C LEU A 158 -3.55 14.84 9.98
N VAL A 159 -2.56 14.16 9.39
CA VAL A 159 -2.78 13.19 8.30
C VAL A 159 -3.58 11.98 8.80
N LEU A 160 -3.25 11.44 9.98
CA LEU A 160 -3.93 10.28 10.54
C LEU A 160 -5.40 10.57 10.85
N GLU A 161 -5.73 11.73 11.45
CA GLU A 161 -7.13 12.09 11.69
C GLU A 161 -7.90 12.25 10.36
N ALA A 162 -7.32 12.91 9.36
CA ALA A 162 -7.94 13.07 8.04
C ALA A 162 -8.16 11.72 7.30
N VAL A 163 -7.32 10.73 7.56
CA VAL A 163 -7.46 9.36 7.02
C VAL A 163 -8.47 8.53 7.82
N GLU A 164 -8.51 8.65 9.15
CA GLU A 164 -9.49 7.97 10.00
C GLU A 164 -10.92 8.40 9.64
N ASP A 165 -11.16 9.72 9.49
CA ASP A 165 -12.38 10.30 8.92
C ASP A 165 -12.74 9.72 7.54
N PHE A 166 -11.76 9.63 6.64
CA PHE A 166 -11.96 9.11 5.28
C PHE A 166 -12.39 7.64 5.29
N VAL A 167 -11.78 6.83 6.17
CA VAL A 167 -12.10 5.41 6.33
C VAL A 167 -13.46 5.23 7.01
N GLU A 168 -13.76 5.97 8.08
CA GLU A 168 -15.07 5.91 8.76
C GLU A 168 -16.22 6.23 7.78
N LEU A 169 -16.08 7.29 6.97
CA LEU A 169 -17.07 7.65 5.95
C LEU A 169 -17.33 6.50 4.97
N LYS A 170 -16.31 5.71 4.60
CA LYS A 170 -16.47 4.51 3.75
C LYS A 170 -17.13 3.34 4.51
N VAL A 171 -16.67 3.04 5.73
CA VAL A 171 -17.20 1.96 6.58
C VAL A 171 -18.69 2.17 6.90
N SER A 172 -19.11 3.43 7.10
CA SER A 172 -20.49 3.78 7.43
C SER A 172 -21.54 3.38 6.37
N GLY A 173 -21.12 3.05 5.14
CA GLY A 173 -22.03 2.79 4.01
C GLY A 173 -22.81 4.03 3.53
N THR A 174 -22.60 5.19 4.14
CA THR A 174 -23.27 6.45 3.78
C THR A 174 -22.95 6.81 2.34
N LYS A 175 -23.96 7.13 1.53
CA LYS A 175 -23.77 7.58 0.14
C LYS A 175 -23.28 9.03 0.09
N VAL A 176 -22.03 9.24 0.50
CA VAL A 176 -21.36 10.54 0.53
C VAL A 176 -21.09 11.02 -0.90
N VAL A 177 -21.77 12.08 -1.30
CA VAL A 177 -21.51 12.77 -2.58
C VAL A 177 -20.08 13.32 -2.59
N GLY A 178 -19.38 13.17 -3.72
CA GLY A 178 -18.01 13.66 -3.88
C GLY A 178 -16.93 12.76 -3.27
N MET A 179 -17.15 11.45 -3.14
CA MET A 179 -16.12 10.52 -2.62
C MET A 179 -14.79 10.59 -3.40
N ALA A 180 -14.85 10.80 -4.72
CA ALA A 180 -13.67 10.99 -5.57
C ALA A 180 -12.92 12.30 -5.28
N ASP A 181 -13.64 13.36 -4.88
CA ASP A 181 -13.08 14.63 -4.43
C ASP A 181 -12.42 14.45 -3.05
N ARG A 182 -13.08 13.74 -2.12
CA ARG A 182 -12.53 13.42 -0.79
C ARG A 182 -11.24 12.62 -0.90
N ARG A 183 -11.19 11.62 -1.79
CA ARG A 183 -9.98 10.84 -2.08
C ARG A 183 -8.84 11.72 -2.64
N TRP A 184 -9.15 12.71 -3.49
CA TRP A 184 -8.17 13.67 -3.98
C TRP A 184 -7.66 14.60 -2.86
N ALA A 185 -8.54 15.11 -1.99
CA ALA A 185 -8.18 16.00 -0.89
C ALA A 185 -7.31 15.27 0.15
N CYS A 186 -7.75 14.09 0.61
CA CYS A 186 -7.01 13.27 1.56
C CYS A 186 -5.68 12.80 0.96
N GLY A 187 -5.66 12.42 -0.32
CA GLY A 187 -4.42 12.05 -1.02
C GLY A 187 -3.41 13.19 -1.14
N ILE A 188 -3.86 14.44 -1.29
CA ILE A 188 -2.99 15.62 -1.23
C ILE A 188 -2.45 15.88 0.19
N VAL A 189 -3.28 15.70 1.23
CA VAL A 189 -2.84 15.83 2.63
C VAL A 189 -1.82 14.75 3.00
N ILE A 190 -2.05 13.49 2.61
CA ILE A 190 -1.07 12.39 2.76
C ILE A 190 0.23 12.72 1.98
N GLN A 191 0.12 13.22 0.74
CA GLN A 191 1.29 13.53 -0.09
C GLN A 191 2.16 14.64 0.51
N ALA A 192 1.56 15.67 1.11
CA ALA A 192 2.27 16.76 1.76
C ALA A 192 2.78 16.40 3.17
N GLY A 193 2.04 15.57 3.92
CA GLY A 193 2.35 15.25 5.32
C GLY A 193 3.21 14.00 5.55
N LEU A 194 3.26 13.08 4.58
CA LEU A 194 4.09 11.87 4.62
C LEU A 194 4.93 11.80 3.33
N PRO A 195 5.97 12.64 3.17
CA PRO A 195 6.88 12.55 2.03
C PRO A 195 7.53 11.16 1.96
N LEU A 196 7.80 10.68 0.75
CA LEU A 196 8.55 9.45 0.54
C LEU A 196 10.03 9.71 0.84
N LEU A 197 10.44 9.35 2.05
CA LEU A 197 11.82 9.47 2.51
C LEU A 197 12.72 8.38 1.86
N PRO A 198 14.05 8.58 1.80
CA PRO A 198 15.00 7.56 1.38
C PRO A 198 14.89 6.25 2.18
N TYR A 199 15.28 5.13 1.57
CA TYR A 199 15.24 3.83 2.25
C TYR A 199 16.09 3.82 3.52
N GLY A 200 15.48 3.45 4.65
CA GLY A 200 16.08 3.47 5.98
C GLY A 200 15.75 4.71 6.81
N GLU A 201 15.30 5.79 6.19
CA GLU A 201 14.75 6.96 6.89
C GLU A 201 13.25 6.75 7.18
N SER A 202 12.79 7.24 8.32
CA SER A 202 11.38 7.16 8.74
C SER A 202 11.06 8.35 9.65
N LEU A 203 9.86 8.91 9.50
CA LEU A 203 9.42 10.03 10.32
C LEU A 203 9.35 9.60 11.80
N ALA A 204 9.73 10.51 12.71
CA ALA A 204 9.90 10.24 14.15
C ALA A 204 8.57 10.12 14.92
N ILE A 205 7.72 9.19 14.48
CA ILE A 205 6.35 9.01 14.95
C ILE A 205 6.32 8.11 16.20
N GLY A 206 5.67 8.58 17.27
CA GLY A 206 5.53 7.87 18.54
C GLY A 206 4.70 6.58 18.46
N ARG A 207 5.01 5.61 19.33
CA ARG A 207 4.39 4.26 19.35
C ARG A 207 2.86 4.30 19.34
N SER A 208 2.24 5.07 20.24
CA SER A 208 0.77 5.22 20.32
C SER A 208 0.13 5.62 18.97
N MET A 209 0.76 6.54 18.24
CA MET A 209 0.26 7.00 16.94
C MET A 209 0.45 5.92 15.87
N LYS A 210 1.57 5.17 15.88
CA LYS A 210 1.75 3.99 15.02
C LYS A 210 0.70 2.91 15.32
N ASP A 211 0.41 2.65 16.59
CA ASP A 211 -0.59 1.66 17.01
C ASP A 211 -2.02 2.07 16.62
N ARG A 212 -2.33 3.38 16.57
CA ARG A 212 -3.57 3.92 15.97
C ARG A 212 -3.59 3.77 14.46
N ALA A 213 -2.51 4.16 13.77
CA ALA A 213 -2.39 4.02 12.32
C ALA A 213 -2.56 2.56 11.85
N ILE A 214 -2.01 1.58 12.58
CA ILE A 214 -2.23 0.14 12.30
C ILE A 214 -3.72 -0.21 12.35
N ARG A 215 -4.48 0.25 13.36
CA ARG A 215 -5.93 -0.03 13.47
C ARG A 215 -6.71 0.58 12.30
N VAL A 216 -6.45 1.84 11.99
CA VAL A 216 -7.11 2.55 10.86
C VAL A 216 -6.81 1.86 9.52
N LEU A 217 -5.55 1.43 9.32
CA LEU A 217 -5.12 0.78 8.09
C LEU A 217 -5.63 -0.66 7.96
N GLU A 218 -5.72 -1.47 9.02
CA GLU A 218 -6.36 -2.80 8.92
C GLU A 218 -7.87 -2.69 8.65
N ILE A 219 -8.56 -1.68 9.21
CA ILE A 219 -9.96 -1.39 8.84
C ILE A 219 -10.05 -0.99 7.36
N TRP A 220 -9.15 -0.11 6.87
CA TRP A 220 -9.11 0.29 5.46
C TRP A 220 -8.81 -0.90 4.54
N LYS A 221 -7.86 -1.76 4.92
CA LYS A 221 -7.50 -3.00 4.22
C LYS A 221 -8.70 -3.94 4.07
N GLY A 222 -9.53 -4.08 5.11
CA GLY A 222 -10.77 -4.86 5.05
C GLY A 222 -11.80 -4.35 4.02
N ILE A 223 -11.80 -3.05 3.71
CA ILE A 223 -12.66 -2.44 2.67
C ILE A 223 -11.95 -2.18 1.33
N LEU A 224 -10.62 -2.37 1.27
CA LEU A 224 -9.81 -2.34 0.05
C LEU A 224 -9.95 -3.66 -0.72
N GLY A 225 -11.17 -3.96 -1.18
CA GLY A 225 -11.48 -5.09 -2.06
C GLY A 225 -12.92 -5.60 -1.97
N GLY A 226 -13.55 -5.52 -0.80
CA GLY A 226 -14.86 -6.16 -0.51
C GLY A 226 -16.13 -5.42 -0.97
N GLY A 227 -16.05 -4.54 -1.97
CA GLY A 227 -17.12 -3.59 -2.32
C GLY A 227 -18.13 -4.06 -3.38
N GLU A 228 -18.97 -5.07 -3.09
CA GLU A 228 -20.02 -5.52 -4.02
C GLU A 228 -21.17 -4.49 -4.16
N GLY A 229 -20.92 -3.41 -4.92
CA GLY A 229 -21.89 -2.32 -5.16
C GLY A 229 -21.29 -0.91 -5.17
N SER A 230 -19.99 -0.75 -4.88
CA SER A 230 -19.24 0.49 -5.08
C SER A 230 -17.84 0.15 -5.57
N GLY A 231 -17.38 0.84 -6.62
CA GLY A 231 -16.24 0.40 -7.44
C GLY A 231 -15.03 -0.08 -6.63
N GLY A 232 -14.52 -1.27 -6.99
CA GLY A 232 -13.34 -1.90 -6.38
C GLY A 232 -12.10 -0.99 -6.40
N VAL A 233 -11.11 -1.35 -5.59
CA VAL A 233 -9.97 -0.50 -5.18
C VAL A 233 -9.54 0.48 -6.26
N GLY A 234 -9.97 1.74 -6.10
CA GLY A 234 -9.53 2.79 -7.01
C GLY A 234 -8.01 2.92 -6.88
N SER A 235 -7.28 2.95 -7.99
CA SER A 235 -5.80 2.98 -7.98
C SER A 235 -5.19 4.15 -7.19
N GLY A 236 -5.99 5.17 -6.86
CA GLY A 236 -5.61 6.27 -5.98
C GLY A 236 -5.83 6.06 -4.49
N GLU A 237 -6.59 5.06 -4.06
CA GLU A 237 -6.59 4.60 -2.66
C GLU A 237 -5.41 3.67 -2.39
N ALA A 238 -5.08 2.76 -3.32
CA ALA A 238 -3.90 1.92 -3.21
C ALA A 238 -2.61 2.74 -3.00
N THR A 239 -2.41 3.83 -3.77
CA THR A 239 -1.26 4.74 -3.56
C THR A 239 -1.30 5.42 -2.19
N MET A 240 -2.48 5.81 -1.69
CA MET A 240 -2.63 6.48 -0.39
C MET A 240 -2.36 5.50 0.77
N PHE A 241 -2.89 4.28 0.69
CA PHE A 241 -2.68 3.22 1.66
C PHE A 241 -1.19 2.85 1.78
N LEU A 242 -0.52 2.62 0.65
CA LEU A 242 0.92 2.32 0.65
C LEU A 242 1.74 3.50 1.20
N GLN A 243 1.39 4.74 0.85
CA GLN A 243 2.09 5.92 1.40
C GLN A 243 1.91 6.07 2.91
N MET A 244 0.74 5.71 3.47
CA MET A 244 0.55 5.61 4.93
C MET A 244 1.40 4.50 5.54
N VAL A 245 1.44 3.31 4.94
CA VAL A 245 2.28 2.18 5.41
C VAL A 245 3.77 2.53 5.41
N ILE A 246 4.25 3.24 4.38
CA ILE A 246 5.64 3.72 4.28
C ILE A 246 5.90 4.82 5.32
N GLY A 247 5.10 5.90 5.31
CA GLY A 247 5.33 7.08 6.15
C GLY A 247 5.30 6.79 7.65
N PHE A 248 4.41 5.90 8.10
CA PHE A 248 4.37 5.43 9.48
C PHE A 248 5.40 4.32 9.79
N GLY A 249 6.18 3.83 8.81
CA GLY A 249 7.18 2.78 8.98
C GLY A 249 6.58 1.41 9.33
N LEU A 250 5.44 1.08 8.73
CA LEU A 250 4.60 -0.07 9.08
C LEU A 250 4.75 -1.29 8.16
N LYS A 251 5.69 -1.32 7.19
CA LYS A 251 5.89 -2.47 6.28
C LYS A 251 5.83 -3.82 7.02
N HIS A 252 6.57 -3.92 8.13
CA HIS A 252 6.69 -5.11 8.98
C HIS A 252 5.43 -5.51 9.78
N LYS A 253 4.33 -4.74 9.68
CA LYS A 253 3.02 -5.03 10.31
C LYS A 253 2.00 -5.61 9.33
N PHE A 254 2.23 -5.44 8.03
CA PHE A 254 1.36 -5.95 6.98
C PHE A 254 1.99 -7.17 6.31
N ASP A 255 1.16 -8.01 5.71
CA ASP A 255 1.64 -9.15 4.94
C ASP A 255 2.44 -8.70 3.71
N HIS A 256 3.53 -9.42 3.43
CA HIS A 256 4.48 -9.05 2.40
C HIS A 256 3.92 -9.21 0.99
N GLU A 257 3.25 -10.34 0.72
CA GLU A 257 2.70 -10.61 -0.61
C GLU A 257 1.47 -9.73 -0.88
N TYR A 258 0.68 -9.41 0.14
CA TYR A 258 -0.40 -8.41 0.03
C TYR A 258 0.13 -7.04 -0.45
N LEU A 259 1.23 -6.55 0.13
CA LEU A 259 1.84 -5.28 -0.31
C LEU A 259 2.44 -5.40 -1.73
N ARG A 260 3.04 -6.53 -2.07
CA ARG A 260 3.60 -6.82 -3.41
C ARG A 260 2.50 -6.86 -4.47
N GLN A 261 1.44 -7.61 -4.23
CA GLN A 261 0.25 -7.71 -5.07
C GLN A 261 -0.39 -6.33 -5.29
N LEU A 262 -0.55 -5.53 -4.24
CA LEU A 262 -1.13 -4.18 -4.34
C LEU A 262 -0.28 -3.24 -5.22
N VAL A 263 1.04 -3.38 -5.20
CA VAL A 263 1.96 -2.68 -6.10
C VAL A 263 1.82 -3.17 -7.54
N VAL A 264 1.81 -4.49 -7.79
CA VAL A 264 1.70 -5.07 -9.14
C VAL A 264 0.34 -4.75 -9.78
N GLU A 265 -0.76 -4.95 -9.06
CA GLU A 265 -2.12 -4.68 -9.55
C GLU A 265 -2.23 -3.22 -10.02
N PHE A 266 -1.83 -2.27 -9.16
CA PHE A 266 -1.99 -0.85 -9.42
C PHE A 266 -0.77 -0.15 -10.06
N ALA A 267 0.24 -0.90 -10.53
CA ALA A 267 1.44 -0.40 -11.21
C ALA A 267 1.16 0.52 -12.41
N GLY A 268 -0.08 0.53 -12.94
CA GLY A 268 -0.55 1.51 -13.93
C GLY A 268 -0.59 2.97 -13.47
N ARG A 269 -0.19 3.25 -12.23
CA ARG A 269 0.07 4.58 -11.66
C ARG A 269 1.57 4.78 -11.51
N ARG A 270 2.10 5.85 -12.13
CA ARG A 270 3.53 6.26 -12.09
C ARG A 270 4.11 6.28 -10.67
N GLU A 271 3.29 6.64 -9.68
CA GLU A 271 3.68 6.70 -8.27
C GLU A 271 4.00 5.32 -7.66
N MET A 272 3.50 4.21 -8.22
CA MET A 272 3.73 2.87 -7.67
C MET A 272 5.17 2.39 -7.79
N ALA A 273 5.90 2.79 -8.84
CA ALA A 273 7.33 2.48 -8.95
C ALA A 273 8.12 3.13 -7.79
N LYS A 274 7.80 4.38 -7.44
CA LYS A 274 8.39 5.09 -6.29
C LYS A 274 7.98 4.47 -4.96
N LEU A 275 6.72 4.07 -4.82
CA LEU A 275 6.22 3.40 -3.63
C LEU A 275 6.86 2.01 -3.45
N ALA A 276 7.16 1.28 -4.52
CA ALA A 276 7.87 0.00 -4.47
C ALA A 276 9.30 0.15 -3.93
N VAL A 277 10.04 1.16 -4.40
CA VAL A 277 11.39 1.47 -3.91
C VAL A 277 11.36 2.01 -2.48
N ALA A 278 10.39 2.85 -2.13
CA ALA A 278 10.22 3.37 -0.76
C ALA A 278 9.68 2.32 0.24
N LEU A 279 9.04 1.26 -0.22
CA LEU A 279 8.80 0.04 0.56
C LEU A 279 10.08 -0.78 0.77
N GLY A 280 11.19 -0.46 0.10
CA GLY A 280 12.43 -1.22 0.17
C GLY A 280 12.22 -2.66 -0.28
N TYR A 281 11.71 -2.85 -1.50
CA TYR A 281 11.93 -4.10 -2.24
C TYR A 281 13.34 -4.06 -2.83
N GLY A 282 14.09 -5.16 -2.70
CA GLY A 282 15.44 -5.28 -3.24
C GLY A 282 15.46 -5.53 -4.75
N ASP A 283 16.65 -5.42 -5.35
CA ASP A 283 16.88 -5.62 -6.79
C ASP A 283 16.26 -6.91 -7.34
N ASP A 284 16.29 -8.01 -6.58
CA ASP A 284 15.71 -9.31 -6.99
C ASP A 284 14.17 -9.29 -7.00
N GLU A 285 13.55 -8.62 -6.04
CA GLU A 285 12.10 -8.46 -5.98
C GLU A 285 11.61 -7.49 -7.08
N MET A 286 12.37 -6.42 -7.33
CA MET A 286 12.10 -5.49 -8.43
C MET A 286 12.33 -6.16 -9.80
N ARG A 287 13.36 -7.01 -9.94
CA ARG A 287 13.55 -7.91 -11.09
C ARG A 287 12.31 -8.75 -11.36
N GLU A 288 11.75 -9.39 -10.34
CA GLU A 288 10.56 -10.23 -10.48
C GLU A 288 9.32 -9.43 -10.85
N ILE A 289 9.08 -8.28 -10.20
CA ILE A 289 7.97 -7.37 -10.52
C ILE A 289 8.07 -6.88 -11.97
N ILE A 290 9.25 -6.46 -12.44
CA ILE A 290 9.44 -6.01 -13.83
C ILE A 290 9.20 -7.16 -14.81
N LYS A 291 9.70 -8.36 -14.52
CA LYS A 291 9.46 -9.58 -15.35
C LYS A 291 7.98 -9.95 -15.39
N GLU A 292 7.24 -9.79 -14.29
CA GLU A 292 5.79 -10.00 -14.24
C GLU A 292 5.02 -8.95 -15.06
N LEU A 293 5.39 -7.68 -14.99
CA LEU A 293 4.78 -6.60 -15.78
C LEU A 293 4.99 -6.80 -17.29
N VAL A 294 6.21 -7.12 -17.73
CA VAL A 294 6.52 -7.42 -19.15
C VAL A 294 5.74 -8.64 -19.64
N LYS A 295 5.66 -9.71 -18.83
CA LYS A 295 4.85 -10.90 -19.13
C LYS A 295 3.35 -10.59 -19.29
N ALA A 296 2.86 -9.52 -18.66
CA ALA A 296 1.48 -9.06 -18.76
C ALA A 296 1.22 -8.05 -19.91
N GLU A 297 2.15 -7.89 -20.86
CA GLU A 297 2.15 -6.83 -21.91
C GLU A 297 2.12 -5.39 -21.34
N ARG A 298 2.53 -5.18 -20.07
CA ARG A 298 2.53 -3.88 -19.37
C ARG A 298 3.90 -3.20 -19.44
N ASP A 299 4.43 -3.13 -20.65
CA ASP A 299 5.81 -2.67 -20.92
C ASP A 299 6.06 -1.22 -20.48
N ILE A 300 5.03 -0.36 -20.53
CA ILE A 300 5.14 1.06 -20.14
C ILE A 300 5.29 1.18 -18.61
N GLU A 301 4.50 0.42 -17.86
CA GLU A 301 4.67 0.28 -16.41
C GLU A 301 6.04 -0.31 -16.05
N ALA A 302 6.52 -1.31 -16.79
CA ALA A 302 7.84 -1.89 -16.59
C ALA A 302 8.99 -0.87 -16.74
N VAL A 303 8.87 0.11 -17.66
CA VAL A 303 9.85 1.20 -17.81
C VAL A 303 9.92 2.09 -16.56
N TYR A 304 8.78 2.50 -15.98
CA TYR A 304 8.81 3.27 -14.72
C TYR A 304 9.48 2.46 -13.59
N PHE A 305 9.20 1.15 -13.50
CA PHE A 305 9.80 0.31 -12.47
C PHE A 305 11.31 0.10 -12.68
N SER A 306 11.81 -0.03 -13.91
CA SER A 306 13.26 -0.14 -14.16
C SER A 306 14.01 1.18 -13.93
N PHE A 307 13.39 2.33 -14.23
CA PHE A 307 13.98 3.65 -13.90
C PHE A 307 14.07 3.92 -12.41
N GLU A 308 12.97 3.77 -11.65
CA GLU A 308 12.99 4.10 -10.21
C GLU A 308 13.85 3.11 -9.39
N SER A 309 13.98 1.85 -9.83
CA SER A 309 14.89 0.86 -9.20
C SER A 309 16.34 0.93 -9.68
N GLY A 310 16.66 1.74 -10.70
CA GLY A 310 17.98 1.77 -11.33
C GLY A 310 18.33 0.55 -12.19
N LEU A 311 17.43 -0.43 -12.35
CA LEU A 311 17.63 -1.67 -13.13
C LEU A 311 17.55 -1.44 -14.67
N THR A 312 17.88 -0.25 -15.16
CA THR A 312 17.82 0.10 -16.59
C THR A 312 18.86 -0.59 -17.46
N GLU A 313 19.87 -1.23 -16.87
CA GLU A 313 20.84 -2.07 -17.61
C GLU A 313 20.28 -3.47 -17.89
N GLU A 314 19.63 -4.11 -16.91
CA GLU A 314 18.97 -5.42 -17.07
C GLU A 314 17.66 -5.29 -17.88
N PHE A 315 16.96 -4.16 -17.74
CA PHE A 315 15.71 -3.85 -18.43
C PHE A 315 15.79 -2.53 -19.21
N PRO A 316 16.51 -2.50 -20.37
CA PRO A 316 16.68 -1.29 -21.15
C PRO A 316 15.35 -0.66 -21.59
N PRO A 317 15.11 0.63 -21.30
CA PRO A 317 13.80 1.25 -21.48
C PRO A 317 13.41 1.41 -22.96
N ILE A 318 14.37 1.50 -23.88
CA ILE A 318 14.11 1.66 -25.32
C ILE A 318 13.51 0.39 -25.96
N PRO A 319 14.07 -0.83 -25.76
CA PRO A 319 13.39 -2.08 -26.10
C PRO A 319 11.99 -2.24 -25.50
N LEU A 320 11.82 -1.96 -24.19
CA LEU A 320 10.51 -2.05 -23.54
C LEU A 320 9.49 -1.09 -24.15
N LEU A 321 9.86 0.18 -24.34
CA LEU A 321 8.98 1.19 -24.95
C LEU A 321 8.61 0.84 -26.40
N LYS A 322 9.52 0.23 -27.17
CA LYS A 322 9.23 -0.32 -28.52
C LYS A 322 8.28 -1.52 -28.47
N SER A 323 8.42 -2.40 -27.47
CA SER A 323 7.46 -3.48 -27.21
C SER A 323 6.07 -2.91 -26.88
N GLY A 324 5.99 -1.97 -25.95
CA GLY A 324 4.74 -1.35 -25.51
C GLY A 324 4.00 -0.65 -26.64
N ILE A 325 4.70 0.10 -27.50
CA ILE A 325 4.11 0.73 -28.70
C ILE A 325 3.59 -0.34 -29.68
N LYS A 326 4.31 -1.44 -29.91
CA LYS A 326 3.89 -2.53 -30.79
C LYS A 326 2.69 -3.30 -30.24
N ASN A 327 2.66 -3.56 -28.94
CA ASN A 327 1.55 -4.24 -28.24
C ASN A 327 0.29 -3.35 -28.22
N TYR A 328 0.46 -2.04 -28.02
CA TYR A 328 -0.59 -1.03 -28.25
C TYR A 328 -1.15 -1.10 -29.68
N GLN A 329 -0.31 -0.98 -30.71
CA GLN A 329 -0.73 -1.00 -32.13
C GLN A 329 -1.49 -2.28 -32.52
N LYS A 330 -1.01 -3.44 -32.06
CA LYS A 330 -1.68 -4.75 -32.21
C LYS A 330 -3.10 -4.73 -31.65
N ASN A 331 -3.29 -4.12 -30.48
CA ASN A 331 -4.57 -4.10 -29.77
C ASN A 331 -5.54 -3.00 -30.27
N THR A 332 -5.05 -2.00 -31.01
CA THR A 332 -5.85 -0.91 -31.60
C THR A 332 -6.23 -1.11 -33.07
N SER A 333 -5.78 -2.20 -33.70
CA SER A 333 -5.97 -2.48 -35.14
C SER A 333 -7.39 -2.92 -35.55
N LYS A 334 -8.43 -2.29 -34.98
CA LYS A 334 -9.85 -2.52 -35.34
C LYS A 334 -10.27 -1.57 -36.46
N GLU A 335 -10.88 -2.11 -37.53
CA GLU A 335 -11.34 -1.31 -38.68
C GLU A 335 -12.43 -0.27 -38.32
N VAL A 336 -13.24 -0.56 -37.28
CA VAL A 336 -14.25 0.36 -36.74
C VAL A 336 -14.09 0.43 -35.21
N PRO A 337 -13.39 1.45 -34.67
CA PRO A 337 -13.19 1.58 -33.23
C PRO A 337 -14.45 2.12 -32.52
N SER A 338 -14.78 1.53 -31.37
CA SER A 338 -15.85 2.03 -30.49
C SER A 338 -15.48 3.36 -29.82
N TRP A 339 -16.48 4.03 -29.24
CA TRP A 339 -16.28 5.18 -28.36
C TRP A 339 -15.29 4.89 -27.22
N ASP A 340 -15.41 3.73 -26.60
CA ASP A 340 -14.54 3.29 -25.51
C ASP A 340 -13.15 2.86 -26.01
N ASP A 341 -13.05 2.33 -27.23
CA ASP A 341 -11.76 2.03 -27.86
C ASP A 341 -10.97 3.32 -28.08
N ILE A 342 -11.60 4.36 -28.63
CA ILE A 342 -10.97 5.68 -28.85
C ILE A 342 -10.49 6.29 -27.52
N LEU A 343 -11.28 6.18 -26.45
CA LEU A 343 -10.91 6.71 -25.14
C LEU A 343 -9.78 5.92 -24.46
N ASN A 344 -9.80 4.59 -24.57
CA ASN A 344 -8.73 3.73 -24.07
C ASN A 344 -7.43 3.96 -24.87
N GLU A 345 -7.53 4.03 -26.20
CA GLU A 345 -6.40 4.30 -27.09
C GLU A 345 -5.74 5.65 -26.77
N MET A 346 -6.56 6.71 -26.67
CA MET A 346 -6.13 8.05 -26.28
C MET A 346 -5.44 8.06 -24.90
N SER A 347 -5.90 7.24 -23.95
CA SER A 347 -5.26 7.07 -22.63
C SER A 347 -3.90 6.39 -22.71
N VAL A 348 -3.75 5.34 -23.53
CA VAL A 348 -2.46 4.65 -23.72
C VAL A 348 -1.45 5.54 -24.44
N VAL A 349 -1.84 6.25 -25.51
CA VAL A 349 -0.95 7.22 -26.18
C VAL A 349 -0.45 8.29 -25.20
N LEU A 350 -1.33 8.83 -24.34
CA LEU A 350 -0.92 9.78 -23.29
C LEU A 350 0.00 9.17 -22.22
N LYS A 351 -0.11 7.87 -21.90
CA LYS A 351 0.87 7.18 -21.03
C LYS A 351 2.24 7.10 -21.70
N ILE A 352 2.28 6.71 -22.98
CA ILE A 352 3.52 6.54 -23.77
C ILE A 352 4.24 7.89 -23.91
N ILE A 353 3.54 8.95 -24.31
CA ILE A 353 4.10 10.30 -24.41
C ILE A 353 4.69 10.76 -23.07
N LYS A 354 3.95 10.58 -21.96
CA LYS A 354 4.44 10.95 -20.62
C LYS A 354 5.63 10.11 -20.15
N CYS A 355 5.70 8.84 -20.53
CA CYS A 355 6.85 7.98 -20.26
C CYS A 355 8.12 8.45 -20.99
N ILE A 356 7.96 9.08 -22.16
CA ILE A 356 9.07 9.71 -22.89
C ILE A 356 9.48 11.02 -22.21
N GLU A 357 8.51 11.86 -21.83
CA GLU A 357 8.74 13.16 -21.15
C GLU A 357 9.36 13.02 -19.75
N ASP A 358 8.79 12.16 -18.89
CA ASP A 358 9.23 11.97 -17.50
C ASP A 358 10.69 11.44 -17.42
N HIS A 359 11.12 10.68 -18.44
CA HIS A 359 12.43 10.02 -18.48
C HIS A 359 13.39 10.59 -19.55
N LYS A 360 13.03 11.69 -20.22
CA LYS A 360 13.86 12.44 -21.20
C LYS A 360 14.36 11.59 -22.38
N LEU A 361 13.45 10.79 -22.96
CA LEU A 361 13.76 9.86 -24.06
C LEU A 361 13.52 10.45 -25.47
N GLU A 362 13.26 11.75 -25.60
CA GLU A 362 12.90 12.43 -26.85
C GLU A 362 14.00 12.33 -27.92
N SER A 363 15.26 12.21 -27.50
CA SER A 363 16.41 12.03 -28.41
C SER A 363 16.43 10.68 -29.14
N GLN A 364 15.63 9.70 -28.69
CA GLN A 364 15.63 8.32 -29.20
C GLN A 364 14.25 7.85 -29.72
N PHE A 365 13.20 8.66 -29.52
CA PHE A 365 11.85 8.40 -30.01
C PHE A 365 11.24 9.67 -30.63
N SER A 366 10.81 9.57 -31.90
CA SER A 366 9.94 10.57 -32.51
C SER A 366 8.66 10.71 -31.69
N ARG A 367 8.43 11.88 -31.11
CA ARG A 367 7.17 12.24 -30.45
C ARG A 367 6.05 12.40 -31.47
N ASP A 368 6.38 12.83 -32.67
CA ASP A 368 5.43 13.41 -33.63
C ASP A 368 4.38 12.40 -34.09
N ASP A 369 4.75 11.14 -34.30
CA ASP A 369 3.81 10.08 -34.71
C ASP A 369 2.75 9.81 -33.64
N LEU A 370 3.17 9.75 -32.38
CA LEU A 370 2.26 9.57 -31.22
C LEU A 370 1.39 10.82 -31.01
N GLN A 371 1.96 12.01 -31.17
CA GLN A 371 1.24 13.28 -31.04
C GLN A 371 0.21 13.47 -32.17
N ASN A 372 0.56 13.04 -33.39
CA ASN A 372 -0.33 13.02 -34.55
C ASN A 372 -1.48 12.02 -34.36
N ARG A 373 -1.21 10.80 -33.86
CA ARG A 373 -2.25 9.82 -33.55
C ARG A 373 -3.18 10.30 -32.43
N TYR A 374 -2.65 10.96 -31.39
CA TYR A 374 -3.49 11.61 -30.37
C TYR A 374 -4.42 12.68 -30.98
N ASN A 375 -3.89 13.52 -31.88
CA ASN A 375 -4.65 14.55 -32.57
C ASN A 375 -5.69 13.99 -33.56
N GLU A 376 -5.47 12.78 -34.09
CA GLU A 376 -6.45 12.02 -34.89
C GLU A 376 -7.58 11.49 -34.00
N LEU A 377 -7.25 10.87 -32.87
CA LEU A 377 -8.23 10.31 -31.93
C LEU A 377 -9.15 11.39 -31.34
N ASP A 378 -8.65 12.59 -31.04
CA ASP A 378 -9.52 13.68 -30.58
C ASP A 378 -10.46 14.21 -31.69
N LYS A 379 -10.04 14.14 -32.97
CA LYS A 379 -10.94 14.41 -34.13
C LYS A 379 -12.01 13.31 -34.27
N MET A 380 -11.65 12.03 -34.14
CA MET A 380 -12.61 10.91 -34.19
C MET A 380 -13.64 11.01 -33.05
N LYS A 381 -13.18 11.29 -31.85
CA LYS A 381 -13.97 11.60 -30.65
C LYS A 381 -14.91 12.81 -30.85
N ALA A 382 -14.44 13.88 -31.48
CA ALA A 382 -15.26 15.03 -31.82
C ALA A 382 -16.30 14.73 -32.92
N ALA A 383 -15.95 13.91 -33.91
CA ALA A 383 -16.87 13.44 -34.95
C ALA A 383 -17.95 12.52 -34.37
N SER A 384 -17.58 11.59 -33.48
CA SER A 384 -18.52 10.67 -32.84
C SER A 384 -19.45 11.36 -31.82
N LYS A 385 -19.11 12.56 -31.33
CA LYS A 385 -20.05 13.46 -30.63
C LYS A 385 -21.07 14.12 -31.56
N LYS A 386 -20.74 14.32 -32.84
CA LYS A 386 -21.62 14.92 -33.86
C LYS A 386 -22.49 13.87 -34.58
N ALA A 387 -22.03 12.61 -34.63
CA ALA A 387 -22.76 11.49 -35.19
C ALA A 387 -23.81 10.89 -34.22
N ALA A 388 -23.70 11.17 -32.92
CA ALA A 388 -24.75 10.86 -31.96
C ALA A 388 -26.03 11.65 -32.33
N PRO A 389 -27.20 11.00 -32.48
CA PRO A 389 -28.44 11.72 -32.74
C PRO A 389 -28.76 12.66 -31.56
N PRO A 390 -29.37 13.82 -31.79
CA PRO A 390 -29.80 14.69 -30.71
C PRO A 390 -30.75 13.91 -29.78
N PRO A 391 -30.68 14.09 -28.45
CA PRO A 391 -31.62 13.44 -27.54
C PRO A 391 -33.04 13.83 -27.97
N ALA A 392 -33.88 12.83 -28.21
CA ALA A 392 -35.16 13.00 -28.89
C ALA A 392 -36.02 14.05 -28.18
N SER A 393 -36.01 15.27 -28.72
CA SER A 393 -36.80 16.37 -28.17
C SER A 393 -38.27 15.99 -28.28
N THR A 394 -38.97 15.95 -27.15
CA THR A 394 -40.42 15.71 -27.13
C THR A 394 -41.17 16.96 -27.62
N SER A 395 -41.00 17.26 -28.91
CA SER A 395 -41.68 18.32 -29.64
C SER A 395 -43.16 17.95 -29.77
N LYS A 396 -43.93 18.26 -28.73
CA LYS A 396 -45.38 18.41 -28.86
C LYS A 396 -45.63 19.38 -30.02
N PRO A 397 -46.47 19.04 -31.02
CA PRO A 397 -46.75 19.95 -32.12
C PRO A 397 -47.41 21.22 -31.57
N VAL A 398 -46.82 22.38 -31.87
CA VAL A 398 -47.42 23.68 -31.59
C VAL A 398 -48.07 24.17 -32.88
N ASP A 399 -49.39 24.10 -32.93
CA ASP A 399 -50.17 24.58 -34.06
C ASP A 399 -49.96 26.08 -34.29
N LYS A 400 -49.53 26.44 -35.51
CA LYS A 400 -49.50 27.83 -35.96
C LYS A 400 -50.88 28.23 -36.49
N ARG A 401 -51.59 29.08 -35.75
CA ARG A 401 -52.60 29.97 -36.35
C ARG A 401 -52.20 31.42 -36.14
N HIS A 402 -51.97 32.13 -37.25
CA HIS A 402 -51.81 33.58 -37.25
C HIS A 402 -53.14 34.26 -36.90
N ARG A 403 -53.10 35.29 -36.06
CA ARG A 403 -53.44 36.67 -36.49
C ARG A 403 -53.03 37.72 -35.45
N SER A 404 -53.17 38.98 -35.84
CA SER A 404 -52.56 40.17 -35.27
C SER A 404 -53.42 40.87 -34.21
N ASP A 405 -52.72 41.59 -33.31
CA ASP A 405 -53.09 42.92 -32.78
C ASP A 405 -54.50 43.16 -32.22
N ARG A 406 -54.62 43.31 -30.89
CA ARG A 406 -55.03 44.60 -30.26
C ARG A 406 -55.00 44.61 -28.72
N SER A 407 -54.60 45.77 -28.20
CA SER A 407 -54.88 46.41 -26.89
C SER A 407 -55.82 45.75 -25.86
N GLY A 408 -55.47 45.85 -24.56
CA GLY A 408 -56.47 46.17 -23.52
C GLY A 408 -56.36 45.56 -22.10
N GLY A 409 -55.68 46.26 -21.18
CA GLY A 409 -56.10 46.54 -19.78
C GLY A 409 -56.65 45.48 -18.79
N GLY A 410 -55.89 45.21 -17.72
CA GLY A 410 -56.39 44.80 -16.39
C GLY A 410 -56.82 43.31 -16.21
N SER A 411 -57.18 42.84 -15.01
CA SER A 411 -56.96 43.36 -13.65
C SER A 411 -57.16 42.24 -12.58
N SER A 412 -56.37 42.29 -11.50
CA SER A 412 -56.70 41.82 -10.13
C SER A 412 -57.14 40.36 -9.81
N ARG A 413 -56.24 39.70 -9.04
CA ARG A 413 -56.48 38.93 -7.79
C ARG A 413 -56.80 37.41 -7.78
N PRO A 414 -56.39 36.68 -6.70
CA PRO A 414 -56.63 35.24 -6.39
C PRO A 414 -57.98 35.06 -5.61
N PRO A 415 -58.41 33.88 -5.01
CA PRO A 415 -57.61 32.74 -4.49
C PRO A 415 -58.28 31.32 -4.35
N LYS A 416 -57.65 30.47 -3.50
CA LYS A 416 -58.20 29.38 -2.65
C LYS A 416 -58.67 28.03 -3.26
N SER A 417 -57.84 27.01 -3.02
CA SER A 417 -58.13 25.72 -2.36
C SER A 417 -59.52 25.04 -2.45
N ALA A 418 -59.53 23.76 -2.88
CA ALA A 418 -60.48 22.74 -2.39
C ALA A 418 -59.90 21.31 -2.50
N ARG A 419 -60.30 20.41 -1.59
CA ARG A 419 -60.17 18.94 -1.72
C ARG A 419 -61.44 18.38 -2.37
N TRP A 420 -61.35 17.36 -3.23
CA TRP A 420 -61.69 15.95 -2.89
C TRP A 420 -61.65 15.03 -4.13
N ALA A 421 -61.95 13.73 -3.94
CA ALA A 421 -61.65 12.66 -4.89
C ALA A 421 -62.86 11.81 -5.32
N LYS A 422 -62.71 11.12 -6.46
CA LYS A 422 -63.32 9.83 -6.89
C LYS A 422 -62.57 9.43 -8.19
N SER A 423 -61.99 8.25 -8.42
CA SER A 423 -62.21 6.84 -8.03
C SER A 423 -62.83 5.99 -9.15
N SER A 424 -61.98 5.32 -9.96
CA SER A 424 -62.36 4.11 -10.70
C SER A 424 -61.16 3.21 -11.08
N HIS A 425 -61.24 1.95 -10.63
CA HIS A 425 -60.85 0.66 -11.25
C HIS A 425 -60.16 0.66 -12.65
N ARG A 426 -59.30 -0.30 -13.05
CA ARG A 426 -58.96 -1.69 -12.62
C ARG A 426 -57.67 -2.10 -13.38
N LYS A 427 -56.66 -2.80 -12.85
CA LYS A 427 -56.48 -4.25 -12.58
C LYS A 427 -55.05 -4.42 -11.99
N GLY A 428 -54.70 -5.55 -11.37
CA GLY A 428 -53.34 -5.80 -10.86
C GLY A 428 -52.83 -7.24 -11.00
N ARG A 429 -51.55 -7.44 -10.66
CA ARG A 429 -50.93 -8.74 -10.30
C ARG A 429 -49.94 -8.52 -9.14
N ARG A 430 -49.83 -9.48 -8.24
CA ARG A 430 -48.83 -9.53 -7.15
C ARG A 430 -47.71 -10.52 -7.49
N PRO A 431 -46.46 -10.33 -7.04
CA PRO A 431 -45.45 -11.38 -6.97
C PRO A 431 -45.70 -12.30 -5.74
N PRO A 432 -45.18 -13.55 -5.75
CA PRO A 432 -45.30 -14.50 -4.63
C PRO A 432 -44.12 -14.41 -3.62
N PRO A 433 -44.29 -14.86 -2.36
CA PRO A 433 -43.22 -14.93 -1.36
C PRO A 433 -42.68 -16.35 -1.10
N GLY A 434 -41.40 -16.44 -0.71
CA GLY A 434 -40.75 -17.65 -0.18
C GLY A 434 -39.22 -17.63 -0.41
N ARG A 435 -38.38 -18.31 0.39
CA ARG A 435 -38.63 -19.03 1.66
C ARG A 435 -37.28 -19.20 2.39
N GLN A 436 -37.25 -19.12 3.72
CA GLN A 436 -36.04 -19.47 4.51
C GLN A 436 -35.86 -21.00 4.62
N PRO A 437 -34.62 -21.46 4.87
CA PRO A 437 -34.33 -22.63 5.67
C PRO A 437 -33.69 -22.27 7.03
N SER A 438 -33.80 -23.16 8.01
CA SER A 438 -33.06 -23.14 9.28
C SER A 438 -32.86 -24.57 9.79
N ALA A 439 -31.95 -24.74 10.75
CA ALA A 439 -31.25 -25.99 11.06
C ALA A 439 -32.12 -27.23 11.44
N ALA A 440 -31.56 -28.42 11.18
CA ALA A 440 -31.92 -29.72 11.76
C ALA A 440 -30.63 -30.51 12.09
N ARG A 441 -30.71 -31.59 12.89
CA ARG A 441 -29.58 -32.11 13.69
C ARG A 441 -29.36 -33.64 13.59
N SER A 442 -28.15 -34.04 13.19
CA SER A 442 -27.35 -35.19 13.69
C SER A 442 -27.73 -36.68 13.42
N THR A 443 -26.75 -37.55 13.73
CA THR A 443 -26.65 -39.03 13.74
C THR A 443 -26.45 -39.75 12.37
N GLY A 444 -25.49 -40.68 12.23
CA GLY A 444 -24.37 -41.05 13.13
C GLY A 444 -23.52 -42.27 12.68
N GLY A 445 -22.25 -42.33 13.12
CA GLY A 445 -21.31 -43.47 12.99
C GLY A 445 -20.51 -43.59 11.67
N SER A 446 -19.34 -44.26 11.60
CA SER A 446 -18.39 -44.72 12.64
C SER A 446 -17.09 -45.30 12.01
N ASN A 447 -15.95 -45.20 12.71
CA ASN A 447 -14.62 -45.79 12.41
C ASN A 447 -13.86 -45.18 11.19
N GLY A 448 -12.55 -44.95 11.21
CA GLY A 448 -11.48 -44.99 12.24
C GLY A 448 -10.16 -44.46 11.59
N ALA A 449 -8.97 -44.38 12.19
CA ALA A 449 -8.46 -44.43 13.56
C ALA A 449 -6.90 -44.49 13.47
N SER A 450 -6.19 -43.38 13.74
CA SER A 450 -4.73 -43.25 14.06
C SER A 450 -4.46 -41.75 14.28
N ALA A 451 -3.99 -41.24 15.43
CA ALA A 451 -2.70 -41.44 16.12
C ALA A 451 -1.50 -40.87 15.34
N ALA A 452 -0.60 -40.04 15.87
CA ALA A 452 -0.51 -39.24 17.13
C ALA A 452 0.59 -38.13 16.90
N THR A 453 1.00 -37.20 17.78
CA THR A 453 0.80 -36.88 19.22
C THR A 453 1.17 -35.39 19.45
N PRO A 454 0.57 -34.61 20.38
CA PRO A 454 1.02 -33.23 20.67
C PRO A 454 2.24 -33.19 21.61
N VAL A 455 3.10 -32.17 21.46
CA VAL A 455 4.21 -31.86 22.38
C VAL A 455 3.87 -30.59 23.16
N GLN A 456 4.12 -30.61 24.47
CA GLN A 456 4.02 -29.45 25.35
C GLN A 456 5.41 -28.83 25.55
N ASP A 457 5.57 -27.53 25.31
CA ASP A 457 6.72 -26.78 25.84
C ASP A 457 6.46 -26.44 27.30
N GLY A 458 7.10 -27.19 28.20
CA GLY A 458 7.01 -26.98 29.65
C GLY A 458 8.11 -26.05 30.16
N TYR A 459 7.74 -24.83 30.58
CA TYR A 459 8.63 -24.00 31.39
C TYR A 459 8.75 -24.55 32.82
N GLY A 460 9.83 -25.27 33.10
CA GLY A 460 10.27 -25.61 34.46
C GLY A 460 11.44 -24.71 34.87
N GLY A 461 11.39 -24.13 36.07
CA GLY A 461 12.39 -23.18 36.56
C GLY A 461 13.06 -23.58 37.88
N TYR A 462 14.29 -23.11 38.07
CA TYR A 462 15.13 -23.13 39.27
C TYR A 462 16.11 -21.93 39.13
N ASP A 463 16.55 -21.19 40.15
CA ASP A 463 16.13 -21.13 41.57
C ASP A 463 16.44 -19.72 42.16
N ASN A 464 16.25 -19.55 43.47
CA ASN A 464 16.33 -18.31 44.23
C ASN A 464 17.75 -17.82 44.55
N SER A 465 17.96 -16.48 44.55
CA SER A 465 18.61 -15.67 45.61
C SER A 465 18.70 -14.20 45.12
N ALA A 466 18.18 -13.16 45.79
CA ALA A 466 18.27 -12.70 47.18
C ALA A 466 19.42 -11.68 47.41
N GLY A 467 19.05 -10.50 47.95
CA GLY A 467 19.93 -9.33 48.13
C GLY A 467 19.91 -8.37 46.93
N GLY A 468 19.91 -7.04 47.11
CA GLY A 468 19.77 -6.25 48.34
C GLY A 468 19.87 -4.75 48.02
N ALA A 469 18.98 -3.92 48.57
CA ALA A 469 18.94 -2.49 48.24
C ALA A 469 19.90 -1.67 49.13
N PRO A 470 20.76 -0.80 48.55
CA PRO A 470 21.49 0.21 49.31
C PRO A 470 20.60 1.44 49.52
N VAL A 471 20.25 1.74 50.77
CA VAL A 471 19.66 3.03 51.16
C VAL A 471 20.80 4.05 51.26
N GLY A 472 20.73 5.12 50.46
CA GLY A 472 21.65 6.25 50.59
C GLY A 472 21.34 7.08 51.85
N PRO A 473 22.35 7.51 52.63
CA PRO A 473 22.12 8.28 53.85
C PRO A 473 21.66 9.71 53.56
N THR A 474 20.91 10.27 54.51
CA THR A 474 20.64 11.71 54.62
C THR A 474 21.84 12.44 55.22
N ASP A 475 22.30 13.52 54.58
CA ASP A 475 23.13 14.53 55.24
C ASP A 475 22.30 15.75 55.65
N GLN A 476 22.71 16.41 56.73
CA GLN A 476 22.12 17.65 57.23
C GLN A 476 23.16 18.79 57.23
N ALA A 477 22.65 20.01 57.03
CA ALA A 477 23.22 21.27 57.54
C ALA A 477 24.70 21.61 57.26
N SER A 478 24.89 22.54 56.33
CA SER A 478 25.43 23.87 56.64
C SER A 478 24.86 24.91 55.68
#